data_AF-E1Z5T4-F1
#
_entry.id   AF-E1Z5T4-F1
#
_cell.length_a   1.000
_cell.length_b   1.000
_cell.length_c   1.000
_cell.angle_alpha   90.00
_cell.angle_beta   90.00
_cell.angle_gamma   90.00
#
_symmetry.space_group_name_H-M   'P 1'
#
loop_
_entity.id
_entity.type
_entity.pdbx_description
1 polymer ?
#
loop_
_entity_poly.entity_id
_entity_poly.type
_entity_poly.pdbx_seq_one_letter_code
_entity_poly.pdbx_strand_id
1 'polypeptide(L)'
;MLAALLLMRVAALLGPLKYSNFLVKILRRALPADGSGRYCQKRQDYSNHANFPCVERTGLAPQHLQLLADLKANFTTVCSGFNVHQDYGFFQALGIDHSRTLTMVALRHPVERTLSHYYFQMRIMQDNRKNFLFWPKNDSDYSGLIAFGSQQRQQANYHTYMLAGAMGCRWPGGPAPPTSDAEILERAKRNLEKFCVILITEYMDDSVQMLGEATGWPDSVLFRDVRSSNATPRPKVPLSAKRALQAANHLDMQLYDPHEIDGCCLQKKWAGSAGGRAVERRSGAAPAAPATAAAARRYYVLATVADLEVAMLNVFLQSWKRYSPHTHIVLWVERNTTLADHGVPIEVIRFAQTENIKLVKMQRYALYKPYLEDLLRRGYTGGVVLADARDVFVQSDPWQDTILQMLVAQVCNAS
;
A
#
# COMPACT_ATOMS: atom_id res chain seq x y z
N MET A 1 -7.09 28.13 10.90
CA MET A 1 -6.59 27.02 10.06
C MET A 1 -5.93 27.49 8.76
N LEU A 2 -6.49 28.43 8.00
CA LEU A 2 -5.91 28.91 6.73
C LEU A 2 -4.47 29.47 6.82
N ALA A 3 -4.10 30.15 7.92
CA ALA A 3 -2.74 30.67 8.09
C ALA A 3 -1.66 29.61 8.37
N ALA A 4 -2.04 28.39 8.83
CA ALA A 4 -1.08 27.32 9.11
C ALA A 4 -0.75 26.47 7.87
N LEU A 5 -1.54 26.55 6.80
CA LEU A 5 -1.28 25.87 5.53
C LEU A 5 -0.19 26.56 4.69
N LEU A 6 0.14 27.81 4.99
CA LEU A 6 0.98 28.67 4.14
C LEU A 6 2.48 28.33 4.11
N LEU A 7 2.96 27.34 4.86
CA LEU A 7 4.38 26.94 4.87
C LEU A 7 4.60 25.42 4.89
N MET A 8 3.62 24.62 4.47
CA MET A 8 3.80 23.18 4.40
C MET A 8 4.80 22.81 3.30
N ARG A 9 5.93 22.21 3.70
CA ARG A 9 6.96 21.70 2.78
C ARG A 9 6.73 20.22 2.57
N VAL A 10 6.75 19.77 1.32
CA VAL A 10 6.49 18.39 0.93
C VAL A 10 7.61 17.85 0.05
N ALA A 11 8.19 16.72 0.44
CA ALA A 11 9.18 16.01 -0.36
C ALA A 11 8.77 14.54 -0.49
N ALA A 12 8.56 14.08 -1.73
CA ALA A 12 8.11 12.72 -2.01
C ALA A 12 9.21 11.89 -2.69
N LEU A 13 9.60 10.80 -2.04
CA LEU A 13 10.49 9.78 -2.59
C LEU A 13 9.64 8.73 -3.32
N LEU A 14 9.69 8.68 -4.64
CA LEU A 14 8.77 7.85 -5.41
C LEU A 14 9.50 6.82 -6.26
N GLY A 15 9.11 5.56 -6.09
CA GLY A 15 9.48 4.48 -6.99
C GLY A 15 8.87 4.67 -8.39
N PRO A 16 9.48 4.10 -9.44
CA PRO A 16 9.04 4.23 -10.82
C PRO A 16 7.77 3.39 -11.05
N LEU A 17 6.60 3.92 -10.70
CA LEU A 17 5.31 3.29 -10.95
C LEU A 17 4.19 4.32 -10.99
N LYS A 18 3.03 3.94 -11.57
CA LYS A 18 1.87 4.82 -11.75
C LYS A 18 1.34 5.49 -10.47
N TYR A 19 1.64 4.94 -9.28
CA TYR A 19 1.33 5.57 -8.00
C TYR A 19 2.02 6.91 -7.80
N SER A 20 3.22 7.08 -8.36
CA SER A 20 3.91 8.37 -8.30
C SER A 20 3.09 9.46 -8.99
N ASN A 21 2.50 9.15 -10.16
CA ASN A 21 1.64 10.09 -10.89
C ASN A 21 0.38 10.46 -10.11
N PHE A 22 -0.21 9.50 -9.40
CA PHE A 22 -1.38 9.75 -8.55
C PHE A 22 -1.03 10.73 -7.42
N LEU A 23 0.05 10.47 -6.68
CA LEU A 23 0.48 11.34 -5.60
C LEU A 23 0.87 12.73 -6.11
N VAL A 24 1.58 12.83 -7.24
CA VAL A 24 1.91 14.11 -7.88
C VAL A 24 0.65 14.92 -8.20
N LYS A 25 -0.44 14.27 -8.62
CA LYS A 25 -1.73 14.95 -8.82
C LYS A 25 -2.31 15.46 -7.51
N ILE A 26 -2.26 14.69 -6.42
CA ILE A 26 -2.66 15.19 -5.09
C ILE A 26 -1.83 16.42 -4.71
N LEU A 27 -0.50 16.31 -4.76
CA LEU A 27 0.40 17.40 -4.36
C LEU A 27 0.16 18.68 -5.16
N ARG A 28 -0.07 18.57 -6.47
CA ARG A 28 -0.37 19.73 -7.32
C ARG A 28 -1.72 20.38 -7.05
N ARG A 29 -2.68 19.65 -6.47
CA ARG A 29 -3.98 20.19 -6.07
C ARG A 29 -3.96 20.76 -4.66
N ALA A 30 -3.16 20.14 -3.80
CA ALA A 30 -3.03 20.51 -2.40
C ALA A 30 -2.19 21.78 -2.21
N LEU A 31 -1.21 22.00 -3.09
CA LEU A 31 -0.36 23.18 -3.07
C LEU A 31 -0.87 24.25 -4.05
N PRO A 32 -0.58 25.53 -3.80
CA PRO A 32 -0.90 26.62 -4.73
C PRO A 32 -0.40 26.33 -6.16
N ALA A 33 -1.14 26.82 -7.15
CA ALA A 33 -0.72 26.71 -8.55
C ALA A 33 0.44 27.68 -8.87
N ASP A 34 0.44 28.83 -8.22
CA ASP A 34 1.35 29.97 -8.41
C ASP A 34 1.84 30.54 -7.07
N GLY A 35 2.75 31.52 -7.14
CA GLY A 35 3.34 32.14 -5.95
C GLY A 35 4.31 31.25 -5.17
N SER A 36 4.67 31.70 -3.97
CA SER A 36 5.44 30.90 -3.02
C SER A 36 4.55 29.79 -2.43
N GLY A 37 5.14 28.64 -2.13
CA GLY A 37 4.36 27.49 -1.63
C GLY A 37 3.91 26.50 -2.70
N ARG A 38 3.98 26.86 -3.99
CA ARG A 38 3.53 26.00 -5.09
C ARG A 38 4.34 24.71 -5.23
N TYR A 39 3.80 23.78 -6.02
CA TYR A 39 4.55 22.61 -6.47
C TYR A 39 5.69 23.02 -7.42
N CYS A 40 6.87 22.46 -7.22
CA CYS A 40 8.04 22.67 -8.06
C CYS A 40 7.79 22.11 -9.47
N GLN A 41 8.04 22.92 -10.49
CA GLN A 41 7.80 22.62 -11.88
C GLN A 41 9.09 22.17 -12.56
N LYS A 42 9.02 20.98 -13.16
CA LYS A 42 10.10 20.42 -13.98
C LYS A 42 10.40 21.37 -15.16
N ARG A 43 11.69 21.56 -15.47
CA ARG A 43 12.25 22.53 -16.46
C ARG A 43 12.21 23.99 -16.05
N GLN A 44 11.49 24.35 -14.99
CA GLN A 44 11.45 25.72 -14.47
C GLN A 44 12.24 25.81 -13.16
N ASP A 45 11.88 25.00 -12.18
CA ASP A 45 12.49 25.01 -10.84
C ASP A 45 13.53 23.89 -10.66
N TYR A 46 13.50 22.86 -11.51
CA TYR A 46 14.50 21.80 -11.50
C TYR A 46 14.62 21.06 -12.83
N SER A 47 15.79 20.48 -13.06
CA SER A 47 16.13 19.78 -14.29
C SER A 47 15.21 18.61 -14.65
N ASN A 48 15.22 18.20 -15.92
CA ASN A 48 14.40 17.08 -16.39
C ASN A 48 14.74 15.71 -15.76
N HIS A 49 15.83 15.64 -15.00
CA HIS A 49 16.43 14.39 -14.54
C HIS A 49 15.85 13.87 -13.23
N ALA A 50 14.86 14.57 -12.66
CA ALA A 50 14.10 14.08 -11.50
C ALA A 50 13.49 12.68 -11.70
N ASN A 51 13.26 12.24 -12.94
CA ASN A 51 12.66 10.94 -13.24
C ASN A 51 13.66 9.84 -13.57
N PHE A 52 14.95 10.16 -13.67
CA PHE A 52 15.99 9.18 -13.97
C PHE A 52 16.71 8.87 -12.67
N PRO A 53 16.45 7.72 -12.04
CA PRO A 53 17.21 7.32 -10.87
C PRO A 53 18.67 7.26 -11.27
N CYS A 54 19.51 7.86 -10.46
CA CYS A 54 20.92 7.58 -10.54
C CYS A 54 21.12 6.08 -10.21
N VAL A 55 21.86 5.38 -11.06
CA VAL A 55 22.15 3.95 -10.93
C VAL A 55 23.66 3.72 -11.09
N GLU A 56 24.19 2.69 -10.43
CA GLU A 56 25.63 2.38 -10.36
C GLU A 56 26.36 2.45 -11.71
N ARG A 57 25.75 1.94 -12.80
CA ARG A 57 26.37 1.93 -14.13
C ARG A 57 26.69 3.32 -14.68
N THR A 58 25.86 4.32 -14.36
CA THR A 58 26.05 5.69 -14.85
C THR A 58 26.72 6.58 -13.81
N GLY A 59 26.73 6.15 -12.55
CA GLY A 59 27.15 6.96 -11.42
C GLY A 59 26.40 8.30 -11.37
N LEU A 60 27.00 9.25 -10.64
CA LEU A 60 26.46 10.60 -10.52
C LEU A 60 26.79 11.45 -11.74
N ALA A 61 25.95 11.37 -12.78
CA ALA A 61 26.08 12.21 -13.96
C ALA A 61 25.91 13.73 -13.67
N PRO A 62 26.49 14.65 -14.47
CA PRO A 62 26.37 16.10 -14.29
C PRO A 62 24.93 16.60 -14.14
N GLN A 63 23.99 15.94 -14.80
CA GLN A 63 22.58 16.31 -14.75
C GLN A 63 21.91 16.00 -13.40
N HIS A 64 22.42 15.02 -12.65
CA HIS A 64 21.98 14.75 -11.28
C HIS A 64 22.51 15.82 -10.31
N LEU A 65 23.75 16.29 -10.53
CA LEU A 65 24.31 17.42 -9.78
C LEU A 65 23.52 18.70 -10.05
N GLN A 66 23.14 18.95 -11.31
CA GLN A 66 22.28 20.07 -11.66
C GLN A 66 20.92 19.96 -10.96
N LEU A 67 20.29 18.78 -10.98
CA LEU A 67 19.03 18.54 -10.25
C LEU A 67 19.17 18.88 -8.75
N LEU A 68 20.26 18.44 -8.10
CA LEU A 68 20.52 18.74 -6.70
C LEU A 68 20.71 20.24 -6.47
N ALA A 69 21.47 20.92 -7.32
CA ALA A 69 21.72 22.35 -7.23
C ALA A 69 20.42 23.17 -7.43
N ASP A 70 19.61 22.82 -8.43
CA ASP A 70 18.34 23.47 -8.72
C ASP A 70 17.38 23.36 -7.51
N LEU A 71 17.22 22.14 -6.97
CA LEU A 71 16.35 21.96 -5.81
C LEU A 71 16.91 22.63 -4.55
N LYS A 72 18.24 22.68 -4.34
CA LYS A 72 18.81 23.46 -3.24
C LYS A 72 18.50 24.96 -3.35
N ALA A 73 18.52 25.50 -4.57
CA ALA A 73 18.26 26.91 -4.81
C ALA A 73 16.76 27.25 -4.67
N ASN A 74 15.87 26.36 -5.11
CA ASN A 74 14.46 26.66 -5.33
C ASN A 74 13.50 26.03 -4.30
N PHE A 75 13.84 24.85 -3.75
CA PHE A 75 12.99 24.22 -2.73
C PHE A 75 13.06 25.04 -1.44
N THR A 76 11.90 25.31 -0.85
CA THR A 76 11.68 26.16 0.34
C THR A 76 11.74 27.67 0.11
N THR A 77 12.29 28.13 -1.01
CA THR A 77 12.40 29.56 -1.36
C THR A 77 11.38 29.96 -2.43
N VAL A 78 11.28 29.18 -3.50
CA VAL A 78 10.41 29.41 -4.67
C VAL A 78 9.19 28.49 -4.62
N CYS A 79 9.42 27.21 -4.31
CA CYS A 79 8.38 26.18 -4.28
C CYS A 79 8.43 25.38 -2.96
N SER A 80 7.36 24.69 -2.62
CA SER A 80 7.26 23.94 -1.35
C SER A 80 6.90 22.48 -1.53
N GLY A 81 6.76 21.97 -2.76
CA GLY A 81 6.50 20.55 -3.00
C GLY A 81 7.29 20.00 -4.17
N PHE A 82 7.96 18.87 -4.03
CA PHE A 82 8.54 18.18 -5.18
C PHE A 82 8.45 16.66 -5.05
N ASN A 83 8.65 15.98 -6.18
CA ASN A 83 8.85 14.54 -6.24
C ASN A 83 10.10 14.22 -7.06
N VAL A 84 10.83 13.20 -6.66
CA VAL A 84 11.95 12.67 -7.44
C VAL A 84 11.99 11.15 -7.38
N HIS A 85 12.55 10.56 -8.41
CA HIS A 85 12.92 9.14 -8.51
C HIS A 85 14.41 8.96 -8.16
N GLN A 86 14.89 9.64 -7.11
CA GLN A 86 16.24 9.43 -6.59
C GLN A 86 16.19 8.53 -5.36
N ASP A 87 17.34 8.06 -4.88
CA ASP A 87 17.41 7.32 -3.62
C ASP A 87 17.45 8.26 -2.40
N TYR A 88 17.39 7.70 -1.20
CA TYR A 88 17.39 8.48 0.03
C TYR A 88 18.68 9.29 0.25
N GLY A 89 19.80 8.86 -0.35
CA GLY A 89 21.05 9.62 -0.35
C GLY A 89 20.89 11.01 -0.96
N PHE A 90 19.99 11.16 -1.94
CA PHE A 90 19.62 12.46 -2.50
C PHE A 90 18.96 13.38 -1.48
N PHE A 91 18.03 12.86 -0.68
CA PHE A 91 17.32 13.63 0.35
C PHE A 91 18.30 14.14 1.42
N GLN A 92 19.28 13.31 1.77
CA GLN A 92 20.36 13.68 2.68
C GLN A 92 21.24 14.79 2.08
N ALA A 93 21.65 14.64 0.81
CA ALA A 93 22.47 15.63 0.12
C ALA A 93 21.74 16.96 -0.10
N LEU A 94 20.41 16.93 -0.27
CA LEU A 94 19.55 18.11 -0.35
C LEU A 94 19.37 18.80 1.01
N GLY A 95 19.64 18.09 2.12
CA GLY A 95 19.49 18.62 3.47
C GLY A 95 18.03 18.70 3.93
N ILE A 96 17.22 17.70 3.57
CA ILE A 96 15.82 17.66 3.98
C ILE A 96 15.72 17.55 5.51
N ASP A 97 15.14 18.58 6.12
CA ASP A 97 14.76 18.59 7.53
C ASP A 97 13.39 17.90 7.69
N HIS A 98 13.42 16.63 8.08
CA HIS A 98 12.24 15.80 8.32
C HIS A 98 11.33 16.32 9.45
N SER A 99 11.83 17.19 10.34
CA SER A 99 11.01 17.79 11.40
C SER A 99 10.15 18.96 10.91
N ARG A 100 10.51 19.54 9.76
CA ARG A 100 9.85 20.72 9.16
C ARG A 100 9.30 20.45 7.76
N THR A 101 9.48 19.24 7.26
CA THR A 101 9.09 18.82 5.91
C THR A 101 8.27 17.56 6.01
N LEU A 102 7.04 17.60 5.51
CA LEU A 102 6.24 16.42 5.28
C LEU A 102 6.95 15.56 4.24
N THR A 103 7.56 14.48 4.71
CA THR A 103 8.23 13.52 3.84
C THR A 103 7.35 12.31 3.65
N MET A 104 7.24 11.85 2.41
CA MET A 104 6.42 10.70 2.07
C MET A 104 7.13 9.74 1.14
N VAL A 105 6.85 8.45 1.30
CA VAL A 105 7.32 7.39 0.42
C VAL A 105 6.15 6.48 0.07
N ALA A 106 6.12 5.98 -1.16
CA ALA A 106 5.14 4.99 -1.58
C ALA A 106 5.81 3.62 -1.75
N LEU A 107 5.27 2.62 -1.04
CA LEU A 107 5.67 1.23 -1.12
C LEU A 107 4.58 0.39 -1.79
N ARG A 108 4.99 -0.80 -2.19
CA ARG A 108 4.16 -1.81 -2.86
C ARG A 108 4.75 -3.17 -2.56
N HIS A 109 3.90 -4.19 -2.47
CA HIS A 109 4.35 -5.56 -2.29
C HIS A 109 5.43 -5.90 -3.34
N PRO A 110 6.60 -6.45 -2.94
CA PRO A 110 7.78 -6.48 -3.81
C PRO A 110 7.56 -7.27 -5.11
N VAL A 111 6.85 -8.40 -5.04
CA VAL A 111 6.48 -9.19 -6.22
C VAL A 111 5.60 -8.38 -7.16
N GLU A 112 4.56 -7.74 -6.62
CA GLU A 112 3.58 -7.01 -7.43
C GLU A 112 4.18 -5.75 -8.04
N ARG A 113 5.16 -5.13 -7.36
CA ARG A 113 5.99 -4.06 -7.92
C ARG A 113 6.80 -4.56 -9.11
N THR A 114 7.54 -5.66 -8.95
CA THR A 114 8.40 -6.22 -10.01
C THR A 114 7.56 -6.63 -11.23
N LEU A 115 6.43 -7.31 -11.01
CA LEU A 115 5.46 -7.62 -12.08
C LEU A 115 4.96 -6.35 -12.77
N SER A 116 4.60 -5.33 -11.98
CA SER A 116 4.11 -4.05 -12.51
C SER A 116 5.13 -3.37 -13.39
N HIS A 117 6.38 -3.37 -12.97
CA HIS A 117 7.44 -2.72 -13.70
C HIS A 117 7.79 -3.50 -14.96
N TYR A 118 7.87 -4.83 -14.89
CA TYR A 118 8.11 -5.69 -16.05
C TYR A 118 7.09 -5.46 -17.16
N TYR A 119 5.79 -5.54 -16.87
CA TYR A 119 4.76 -5.33 -17.89
C TYR A 119 4.66 -3.88 -18.35
N PHE A 120 5.02 -2.91 -17.50
CA PHE A 120 5.17 -1.53 -17.94
C PHE A 120 6.31 -1.39 -18.97
N GLN A 121 7.47 -2.00 -18.70
CA GLN A 121 8.62 -2.01 -19.61
C GLN A 121 8.28 -2.71 -20.92
N MET A 122 7.65 -3.88 -20.89
CA MET A 122 7.17 -4.55 -22.10
C MET A 122 6.26 -3.66 -22.95
N ARG A 123 5.32 -2.94 -22.32
CA ARG A 123 4.40 -2.05 -23.02
C ARG A 123 5.12 -0.89 -23.70
N ILE A 124 6.06 -0.23 -23.01
CA ILE A 124 6.79 0.89 -23.60
C ILE A 124 7.86 0.44 -24.62
N MET A 125 8.32 -0.80 -24.53
CA MET A 125 9.26 -1.41 -25.47
C MET A 125 8.56 -2.23 -26.56
N GLN A 126 7.24 -2.11 -26.71
CA GLN A 126 6.45 -2.93 -27.63
C GLN A 126 6.90 -2.78 -29.09
N ASP A 127 7.31 -1.58 -29.50
CA ASP A 127 7.80 -1.30 -30.85
C ASP A 127 9.30 -1.62 -31.00
N ASN A 128 9.97 -1.90 -29.89
CA ASN A 128 11.41 -2.15 -29.82
C ASN A 128 11.74 -3.46 -29.09
N ARG A 129 10.92 -4.50 -29.32
CA ARG A 129 11.00 -5.79 -28.61
C ARG A 129 12.38 -6.41 -28.68
N LYS A 130 13.05 -6.30 -29.83
CA LYS A 130 14.39 -6.86 -30.08
C LYS A 130 15.46 -6.31 -29.13
N ASN A 131 15.26 -5.10 -28.60
CA ASN A 131 16.17 -4.46 -27.66
C ASN A 131 15.78 -4.66 -26.18
N PHE A 132 14.64 -5.31 -25.91
CA PHE A 132 14.26 -5.66 -24.55
C PHE A 132 14.72 -7.09 -24.25
N LEU A 133 15.86 -7.23 -23.57
CA LEU A 133 16.51 -8.51 -23.26
C LEU A 133 15.60 -9.52 -22.52
N PHE A 134 14.56 -9.03 -21.84
CA PHE A 134 13.65 -9.84 -21.03
C PHE A 134 12.31 -10.14 -21.73
N TRP A 135 12.23 -9.92 -23.03
CA TRP A 135 11.03 -10.23 -23.80
C TRP A 135 10.73 -11.74 -23.72
N PRO A 136 9.49 -12.15 -23.40
CA PRO A 136 9.16 -13.57 -23.28
C PRO A 136 9.15 -14.23 -24.66
N LYS A 137 9.62 -15.47 -24.78
CA LYS A 137 9.60 -16.22 -26.05
C LYS A 137 8.18 -16.56 -26.49
N ASN A 138 7.26 -16.74 -25.53
CA ASN A 138 5.84 -17.00 -25.73
C ASN A 138 5.06 -16.64 -24.45
N ASP A 139 3.72 -16.75 -24.47
CA ASP A 139 2.86 -16.34 -23.34
C ASP A 139 3.03 -17.15 -22.05
N SER A 140 3.63 -18.34 -22.14
CA SER A 140 3.95 -19.21 -21.01
C SER A 140 5.41 -19.14 -20.55
N ASP A 141 6.24 -18.35 -21.24
CA ASP A 141 7.66 -18.18 -20.91
C ASP A 141 7.85 -17.07 -19.88
N TYR A 142 7.99 -17.46 -18.62
CA TYR A 142 8.27 -16.54 -17.52
C TYR A 142 9.78 -16.37 -17.24
N SER A 143 10.67 -16.95 -18.05
CA SER A 143 12.12 -16.86 -17.83
C SER A 143 12.61 -15.41 -17.94
N GLY A 144 12.09 -14.65 -18.90
CA GLY A 144 12.37 -13.22 -19.06
C GLY A 144 11.94 -12.41 -17.83
N LEU A 145 10.74 -12.67 -17.31
CA LEU A 145 10.24 -12.02 -16.09
C LEU A 145 11.12 -12.32 -14.86
N ILE A 146 11.48 -13.59 -14.65
CA ILE A 146 12.34 -13.99 -13.53
C ILE A 146 13.72 -13.35 -13.69
N ALA A 147 14.31 -13.40 -14.89
CA ALA A 147 15.60 -12.76 -15.17
C ALA A 147 15.54 -11.24 -14.93
N PHE A 148 14.47 -10.56 -15.33
CA PHE A 148 14.25 -9.14 -15.05
C PHE A 148 14.20 -8.86 -13.55
N GLY A 149 13.38 -9.64 -12.81
CA GLY A 149 13.22 -9.48 -11.37
C GLY A 149 14.45 -9.85 -10.53
N SER A 150 15.33 -10.69 -11.07
CA SER A 150 16.57 -11.16 -10.43
C SER A 150 17.79 -10.28 -10.73
N GLN A 151 17.65 -9.22 -11.54
CA GLN A 151 18.75 -8.29 -11.76
C GLN A 151 19.06 -7.53 -10.46
N GLN A 152 20.09 -8.01 -9.75
CA GLN A 152 20.59 -7.40 -8.51
C GLN A 152 20.88 -5.92 -8.77
N ARG A 153 20.33 -5.06 -7.91
CA ARG A 153 20.47 -3.59 -7.84
C ARG A 153 19.62 -2.74 -8.78
N GLN A 154 19.15 -3.26 -9.93
CA GLN A 154 18.25 -2.49 -10.80
C GLN A 154 16.78 -2.78 -10.54
N GLN A 155 16.44 -4.03 -10.22
CA GLN A 155 15.05 -4.48 -10.07
C GLN A 155 14.83 -5.27 -8.79
N ALA A 156 15.76 -6.17 -8.44
CA ALA A 156 15.75 -6.89 -7.19
C ALA A 156 16.02 -5.94 -6.01
N ASN A 157 15.23 -6.05 -4.94
CA ASN A 157 15.42 -5.29 -3.71
C ASN A 157 15.36 -3.75 -3.89
N TYR A 158 14.68 -3.28 -4.93
CA TYR A 158 14.72 -1.87 -5.36
C TYR A 158 14.25 -0.89 -4.28
N HIS A 159 13.25 -1.22 -3.45
CA HIS A 159 12.77 -0.31 -2.41
C HIS A 159 13.81 -0.20 -1.30
N THR A 160 14.39 -1.32 -0.87
CA THR A 160 15.46 -1.35 0.12
C THR A 160 16.69 -0.58 -0.36
N TYR A 161 17.14 -0.78 -1.61
CA TYR A 161 18.26 0.00 -2.16
C TYR A 161 17.95 1.50 -2.27
N MET A 162 16.75 1.88 -2.72
CA MET A 162 16.35 3.30 -2.74
C MET A 162 16.33 3.90 -1.34
N LEU A 163 15.70 3.25 -0.37
CA LEU A 163 15.57 3.77 0.99
C LEU A 163 16.89 3.78 1.74
N ALA A 164 17.80 2.85 1.44
CA ALA A 164 19.14 2.83 2.00
C ALA A 164 20.07 3.90 1.41
N GLY A 165 19.68 4.57 0.31
CA GLY A 165 20.60 5.46 -0.43
C GLY A 165 21.73 4.67 -1.09
N ALA A 166 21.40 3.49 -1.62
CA ALA A 166 22.36 2.50 -2.10
C ALA A 166 22.13 2.12 -3.58
N MET A 167 21.51 3.00 -4.37
CA MET A 167 21.32 2.77 -5.81
C MET A 167 22.61 2.89 -6.63
N GLY A 168 23.75 3.17 -5.96
CA GLY A 168 25.08 3.31 -6.55
C GLY A 168 25.57 4.77 -6.64
N CYS A 169 24.81 5.71 -6.08
CA CYS A 169 25.05 7.14 -6.22
C CYS A 169 25.80 7.70 -5.03
N ARG A 170 26.95 8.32 -5.28
CA ARG A 170 27.74 9.02 -4.26
C ARG A 170 27.36 10.49 -4.26
N TRP A 171 26.22 10.81 -3.65
CA TRP A 171 25.76 12.19 -3.56
C TRP A 171 26.71 13.06 -2.72
N PRO A 172 26.96 14.33 -3.10
CA PRO A 172 27.82 15.23 -2.34
C PRO A 172 27.31 15.43 -0.91
N GLY A 173 28.17 15.16 0.08
CA GLY A 173 27.80 15.23 1.51
C GLY A 173 26.88 14.10 1.99
N GLY A 174 26.54 13.15 1.12
CA GLY A 174 25.85 11.93 1.51
C GLY A 174 26.77 10.98 2.29
N PRO A 175 26.20 10.07 3.10
CA PRO A 175 27.00 9.08 3.81
C PRO A 175 27.61 8.08 2.83
N ALA A 176 28.67 7.38 3.27
CA ALA A 176 29.23 6.27 2.49
C ALA A 176 28.14 5.23 2.17
N PRO A 177 28.12 4.65 0.96
CA PRO A 177 27.18 3.60 0.60
C PRO A 177 27.37 2.39 1.52
N PRO A 178 26.28 1.72 1.95
CA PRO A 178 26.38 0.48 2.71
C PRO A 178 27.03 -0.62 1.85
N THR A 179 27.73 -1.54 2.49
CA THR A 179 28.59 -2.53 1.81
C THR A 179 28.07 -3.96 1.87
N SER A 180 27.05 -4.21 2.71
CA SER A 180 26.42 -5.52 2.88
C SER A 180 24.90 -5.42 2.84
N ASP A 181 24.23 -6.52 2.48
CA ASP A 181 22.76 -6.59 2.43
C ASP A 181 22.11 -6.35 3.80
N ALA A 182 22.73 -6.81 4.88
CA ALA A 182 22.27 -6.52 6.24
C ALA A 182 22.36 -5.01 6.57
N GLU A 183 23.48 -4.37 6.23
CA GLU A 183 23.65 -2.93 6.41
C GLU A 183 22.67 -2.13 5.54
N ILE A 184 22.42 -2.58 4.31
CA ILE A 184 21.43 -2.00 3.38
C ILE A 184 20.03 -2.06 4.01
N LEU A 185 19.59 -3.23 4.47
CA LEU A 185 18.27 -3.41 5.08
C LEU A 185 18.10 -2.56 6.34
N GLU A 186 19.06 -2.63 7.25
CA GLU A 186 19.00 -1.87 8.51
C GLU A 186 19.03 -0.35 8.27
N ARG A 187 19.82 0.12 7.29
CA ARG A 187 19.79 1.54 6.90
C ARG A 187 18.46 1.92 6.26
N ALA A 188 17.87 1.07 5.41
CA ALA A 188 16.57 1.32 4.81
C ALA A 188 15.48 1.47 5.88
N LYS A 189 15.43 0.57 6.87
CA LYS A 189 14.49 0.63 8.01
C LYS A 189 14.64 1.94 8.79
N ARG A 190 15.87 2.28 9.22
CA ARG A 190 16.14 3.55 9.93
C ARG A 190 15.78 4.80 9.13
N ASN A 191 15.89 4.76 7.80
CA ASN A 191 15.49 5.88 6.96
C ASN A 191 13.98 5.93 6.76
N LEU A 192 13.32 4.77 6.69
CA LEU A 192 11.87 4.66 6.62
C LEU A 192 11.21 5.31 7.85
N GLU A 193 11.78 5.13 9.05
CA GLU A 193 11.37 5.77 10.32
C GLU A 193 11.34 7.29 10.32
N LYS A 194 11.96 7.93 9.33
CA LYS A 194 12.01 9.40 9.22
C LYS A 194 10.90 9.95 8.32
N PHE A 195 10.23 9.09 7.55
CA PHE A 195 9.13 9.52 6.70
C PHE A 195 7.88 9.79 7.54
N CYS A 196 7.19 10.90 7.25
CA CYS A 196 5.95 11.25 7.95
C CYS A 196 4.78 10.35 7.52
N VAL A 197 4.75 9.98 6.24
CA VAL A 197 3.68 9.16 5.65
C VAL A 197 4.30 8.08 4.77
N ILE A 198 3.91 6.83 5.03
CA ILE A 198 4.25 5.69 4.18
C ILE A 198 2.96 5.24 3.50
N LEU A 199 2.90 5.38 2.18
CA LEU A 199 1.75 5.00 1.39
C LEU A 199 1.91 3.56 0.92
N ILE A 200 0.98 2.69 1.27
CA ILE A 200 0.96 1.31 0.80
C ILE A 200 -0.01 1.19 -0.36
N THR A 201 0.53 0.80 -1.51
CA THR A 201 -0.23 0.61 -2.76
C THR A 201 -1.49 -0.24 -2.58
N GLU A 202 -1.37 -1.34 -1.86
CA GLU A 202 -2.42 -2.33 -1.63
C GLU A 202 -3.54 -1.79 -0.71
N TYR A 203 -3.22 -0.78 0.11
CA TYR A 203 -4.14 -0.12 1.04
C TYR A 203 -4.25 1.37 0.69
N MET A 204 -4.48 1.67 -0.59
CA MET A 204 -4.41 3.05 -1.10
C MET A 204 -5.42 3.97 -0.44
N ASP A 205 -6.66 3.53 -0.25
CA ASP A 205 -7.71 4.36 0.35
C ASP A 205 -7.33 4.76 1.78
N ASP A 206 -6.91 3.78 2.60
CA ASP A 206 -6.40 4.00 3.96
C ASP A 206 -5.15 4.89 3.96
N SER A 207 -4.22 4.64 3.04
CA SER A 207 -3.00 5.43 2.90
C SER A 207 -3.28 6.90 2.56
N VAL A 208 -4.26 7.15 1.69
CA VAL A 208 -4.69 8.50 1.32
C VAL A 208 -5.44 9.17 2.46
N GLN A 209 -6.25 8.43 3.22
CA GLN A 209 -6.87 8.94 4.44
C GLN A 209 -5.80 9.34 5.47
N MET A 210 -4.81 8.48 5.74
CA MET A 210 -3.67 8.80 6.63
C MET A 210 -2.91 10.04 6.17
N LEU A 211 -2.73 10.20 4.86
CA LEU A 211 -2.16 11.44 4.29
C LEU A 211 -3.05 12.65 4.59
N GLY A 212 -4.36 12.52 4.47
CA GLY A 212 -5.33 13.56 4.82
C GLY A 212 -5.25 13.96 6.28
N GLU A 213 -5.19 13.00 7.19
CA GLU A 213 -5.04 13.22 8.63
C GLU A 213 -3.72 13.92 8.96
N ALA A 214 -2.62 13.51 8.32
CA ALA A 214 -1.30 14.12 8.51
C ALA A 214 -1.19 15.55 7.97
N THR A 215 -1.99 15.89 6.95
CA THR A 215 -1.89 17.18 6.23
C THR A 215 -3.02 18.15 6.54
N GLY A 216 -4.14 17.66 7.04
CA GLY A 216 -5.39 18.41 7.13
C GLY A 216 -5.99 18.77 5.77
N TRP A 217 -5.56 18.12 4.67
CA TRP A 217 -6.14 18.35 3.35
C TRP A 217 -7.55 17.78 3.27
N PRO A 218 -8.50 18.48 2.62
CA PRO A 218 -9.87 18.00 2.52
C PRO A 218 -9.97 16.82 1.54
N ASP A 219 -10.99 15.98 1.72
CA ASP A 219 -11.27 14.83 0.84
C ASP A 219 -11.42 15.22 -0.63
N SER A 220 -11.91 16.43 -0.93
CA SER A 220 -12.02 16.94 -2.30
C SER A 220 -10.67 17.12 -3.01
N VAL A 221 -9.58 17.31 -2.25
CA VAL A 221 -8.20 17.38 -2.75
C VAL A 221 -7.62 15.98 -2.85
N LEU A 222 -7.82 15.15 -1.83
CA LEU A 222 -7.25 13.80 -1.72
C LEU A 222 -7.88 12.83 -2.72
N PHE A 223 -9.22 12.79 -2.75
CA PHE A 223 -9.98 11.74 -3.41
C PHE A 223 -10.51 12.08 -4.81
N ARG A 224 -10.31 13.31 -5.27
CA ARG A 224 -10.68 13.68 -6.64
C ARG A 224 -9.85 12.90 -7.67
N ASP A 225 -10.50 12.37 -8.70
CA ASP A 225 -9.88 11.60 -9.78
C ASP A 225 -9.08 10.36 -9.31
N VAL A 226 -9.37 9.79 -8.12
CA VAL A 226 -8.70 8.57 -7.60
C VAL A 226 -9.01 7.32 -8.42
N ARG A 227 -10.01 7.34 -9.32
CA ARG A 227 -10.42 6.17 -10.11
C ARG A 227 -9.19 5.52 -10.75
N SER A 228 -8.72 4.45 -10.12
CA SER A 228 -7.47 3.79 -10.41
C SER A 228 -7.70 2.84 -11.57
N SER A 229 -7.85 3.38 -12.78
CA SER A 229 -7.95 2.58 -14.01
C SER A 229 -6.57 1.98 -14.36
N ASN A 230 -5.98 1.17 -13.48
CA ASN A 230 -4.56 0.84 -13.58
C ASN A 230 -4.17 -0.60 -13.24
N ALA A 231 -5.12 -1.52 -13.28
CA ALA A 231 -4.80 -2.86 -13.74
C ALA A 231 -4.53 -2.76 -15.26
N THR A 232 -3.30 -2.44 -15.67
CA THR A 232 -2.87 -2.94 -16.99
C THR A 232 -3.15 -4.44 -16.92
N PRO A 233 -4.00 -5.02 -17.79
CA PRO A 233 -4.27 -6.45 -17.74
C PRO A 233 -2.92 -7.17 -17.80
N ARG A 234 -2.64 -7.99 -16.80
CA ARG A 234 -1.44 -8.82 -16.76
C ARG A 234 -1.88 -10.26 -16.97
N PRO A 235 -1.13 -11.05 -17.73
CA PRO A 235 -1.37 -12.48 -17.76
C PRO A 235 -1.21 -13.04 -16.34
N LYS A 236 -1.93 -14.13 -16.06
CA LYS A 236 -1.78 -14.84 -14.80
C LYS A 236 -0.34 -15.35 -14.71
N VAL A 237 0.35 -15.03 -13.62
CA VAL A 237 1.72 -15.48 -13.37
C VAL A 237 1.68 -16.69 -12.44
N PRO A 238 2.33 -17.83 -12.79
CA PRO A 238 2.31 -19.04 -11.99
C PRO A 238 3.01 -18.82 -10.65
N LEU A 239 2.59 -19.60 -9.65
CA LEU A 239 3.11 -19.50 -8.29
C LEU A 239 4.62 -19.73 -8.23
N SER A 240 5.18 -20.63 -9.04
CA SER A 240 6.62 -20.88 -9.13
C SER A 240 7.41 -19.63 -9.51
N ALA A 241 6.94 -18.87 -10.52
CA ALA A 241 7.56 -17.61 -10.90
C ALA A 241 7.42 -16.55 -9.80
N LYS A 242 6.26 -16.45 -9.14
CA LYS A 242 6.09 -15.54 -7.99
C LYS A 242 7.05 -15.86 -6.85
N ARG A 243 7.23 -17.14 -6.50
CA ARG A 243 8.20 -17.59 -5.49
C ARG A 243 9.65 -17.25 -5.86
N ALA A 244 10.02 -17.44 -7.14
CA ALA A 244 11.33 -17.00 -7.62
C ALA A 244 11.52 -15.49 -7.48
N LEU A 245 10.50 -14.69 -7.77
CA LEU A 245 10.54 -13.24 -7.58
C LEU A 245 10.62 -12.85 -6.09
N GLN A 246 9.94 -13.56 -5.19
CA GLN A 246 10.06 -13.34 -3.74
C GLN A 246 11.49 -13.57 -3.27
N ALA A 247 12.10 -14.70 -3.67
CA ALA A 247 13.49 -15.01 -3.33
C ALA A 247 14.47 -13.97 -3.88
N ALA A 248 14.27 -13.52 -5.12
CA ALA A 248 15.06 -12.45 -5.71
C ALA A 248 14.90 -11.11 -4.98
N ASN A 249 13.73 -10.84 -4.40
CA ASN A 249 13.41 -9.60 -3.70
C ASN A 249 13.40 -9.76 -2.16
N HIS A 250 14.21 -10.66 -1.62
CA HIS A 250 14.18 -11.03 -0.20
C HIS A 250 14.41 -9.87 0.79
N LEU A 251 15.18 -8.82 0.44
CA LEU A 251 15.35 -7.65 1.31
C LEU A 251 14.12 -6.76 1.28
N ASP A 252 13.50 -6.57 0.10
CA ASP A 252 12.24 -5.84 0.04
C ASP A 252 11.13 -6.60 0.78
N MET A 253 11.14 -7.94 0.72
CA MET A 253 10.18 -8.77 1.46
C MET A 253 10.32 -8.56 2.97
N GLN A 254 11.55 -8.51 3.49
CA GLN A 254 11.82 -8.21 4.90
C GLN A 254 11.46 -6.76 5.27
N LEU A 255 11.75 -5.80 4.39
CA LEU A 255 11.40 -4.39 4.61
C LEU A 255 9.87 -4.17 4.61
N TYR A 256 9.15 -4.92 3.78
CA TYR A 256 7.70 -4.81 3.62
C TYR A 256 6.91 -5.62 4.67
N ASP A 257 7.60 -6.33 5.58
CA ASP A 257 6.95 -7.04 6.67
C ASP A 257 6.09 -6.07 7.51
N PRO A 258 4.79 -6.36 7.75
CA PRO A 258 3.92 -5.50 8.53
C PRO A 258 4.49 -5.10 9.90
N HIS A 259 5.25 -5.99 10.55
CA HIS A 259 5.87 -5.70 11.84
C HIS A 259 6.86 -4.54 11.79
N GLU A 260 7.53 -4.36 10.65
CA GLU A 260 8.50 -3.30 10.42
C GLU A 260 7.81 -1.98 10.03
N ILE A 261 6.68 -2.06 9.30
CA ILE A 261 5.91 -0.88 8.88
C ILE A 261 5.08 -0.29 10.03
N ASP A 262 4.51 -1.12 10.89
CA ASP A 262 3.66 -0.70 12.02
C ASP A 262 4.43 0.15 13.05
N GLY A 263 5.73 -0.10 13.24
CA GLY A 263 6.57 0.70 14.15
C GLY A 263 6.80 2.14 13.66
N CYS A 264 6.53 2.38 12.39
CA CYS A 264 6.94 3.57 11.64
C CYS A 264 5.81 4.62 11.52
N CYS A 265 4.54 4.17 11.45
CA CYS A 265 3.41 5.03 11.16
C CYS A 265 2.63 5.51 12.41
N LEU A 266 2.60 6.84 12.58
CA LEU A 266 1.38 7.60 12.90
C LEU A 266 0.78 7.68 14.31
N GLN A 267 1.46 7.33 15.41
CA GLN A 267 0.89 7.69 16.74
C GLN A 267 1.72 8.60 17.65
N LYS A 268 3.05 8.63 17.57
CA LYS A 268 3.82 9.15 18.71
C LYS A 268 4.36 10.58 18.64
N LYS A 269 4.43 11.26 17.49
CA LYS A 269 5.19 12.53 17.41
C LYS A 269 4.45 13.80 16.98
N TRP A 270 3.45 13.75 16.10
CA TRP A 270 2.84 15.00 15.62
C TRP A 270 1.84 15.62 16.61
N ALA A 271 1.19 14.80 17.45
CA ALA A 271 0.26 15.29 18.46
C ALA A 271 0.91 16.17 19.55
N GLY A 272 2.23 16.14 19.69
CA GLY A 272 2.95 16.88 20.74
C GLY A 272 3.45 18.28 20.35
N SER A 273 3.52 18.61 19.06
CA SER A 273 4.16 19.86 18.59
C SER A 273 3.18 20.89 18.01
N ALA A 274 1.96 20.48 17.65
CA ALA A 274 0.88 21.43 17.43
C ALA A 274 0.27 21.81 18.78
N GLY A 275 0.73 22.93 19.35
CA GLY A 275 0.19 23.54 20.57
C GLY A 275 -1.28 23.93 20.45
N GLY A 276 -2.15 22.93 20.42
CA GLY A 276 -3.59 23.09 20.56
C GLY A 276 -3.89 23.50 21.99
N ARG A 277 -4.07 24.80 22.21
CA ARG A 277 -5.03 25.25 23.23
C ARG A 277 -6.32 24.53 22.93
N ALA A 278 -6.72 23.65 23.83
CA ALA A 278 -8.07 23.12 23.84
C ALA A 278 -9.02 24.31 23.77
N VAL A 279 -9.72 24.47 22.64
CA VAL A 279 -10.89 25.33 22.59
C VAL A 279 -11.93 24.63 23.43
N GLU A 280 -12.02 25.06 24.68
CA GLU A 280 -13.05 24.69 25.62
C GLU A 280 -14.41 25.12 25.05
N ARG A 281 -15.04 24.21 24.29
CA ARG A 281 -16.45 24.33 23.95
C ARG A 281 -17.21 24.21 25.27
N ARG A 282 -17.66 25.35 25.81
CA ARG A 282 -18.72 25.39 26.83
C ARG A 282 -19.97 24.73 26.24
N SER A 283 -20.15 23.44 26.51
CA SER A 283 -21.42 22.75 26.38
C SER A 283 -22.30 23.12 27.57
N GLY A 284 -23.41 23.83 27.27
CA GLY A 284 -24.51 23.98 28.21
C GLY A 284 -25.05 22.60 28.61
N ALA A 285 -25.34 22.47 29.89
CA ALA A 285 -25.81 21.24 30.52
C ALA A 285 -27.15 20.78 29.96
N ALA A 286 -27.21 19.53 29.51
CA ALA A 286 -28.44 18.76 29.36
C ALA A 286 -28.39 17.61 30.40
N PRO A 287 -29.55 17.21 30.97
CA PRO A 287 -29.58 16.27 32.08
C PRO A 287 -29.16 14.86 31.64
N ALA A 288 -28.50 14.17 32.56
CA ALA A 288 -27.99 12.82 32.40
C ALA A 288 -29.12 11.83 32.04
N ALA A 289 -29.03 11.24 30.86
CA ALA A 289 -29.71 10.00 30.54
C ALA A 289 -28.98 8.83 31.23
N PRO A 290 -29.70 7.78 31.69
CA PRO A 290 -29.09 6.67 32.40
C PRO A 290 -28.14 5.91 31.45
N ALA A 291 -26.96 5.58 31.97
CA ALA A 291 -26.00 4.71 31.31
C ALA A 291 -26.59 3.31 31.16
N THR A 292 -27.29 3.06 30.05
CA THR A 292 -27.43 1.70 29.54
C THR A 292 -26.05 1.27 29.09
N ALA A 293 -25.49 0.26 29.76
CA ALA A 293 -24.30 -0.43 29.29
C ALA A 293 -24.50 -0.77 27.81
N ALA A 294 -23.80 -0.06 26.93
CA ALA A 294 -23.79 -0.37 25.51
C ALA A 294 -23.21 -1.78 25.41
N ALA A 295 -24.09 -2.78 25.28
CA ALA A 295 -23.68 -4.15 25.04
C ALA A 295 -22.67 -4.11 23.91
N ALA A 296 -21.43 -4.55 24.20
CA ALA A 296 -20.35 -4.52 23.23
C ALA A 296 -20.85 -5.19 21.96
N ARG A 297 -21.00 -4.41 20.88
CA ARG A 297 -21.44 -4.95 19.58
C ARG A 297 -20.48 -6.08 19.22
N ARG A 298 -21.01 -7.29 19.11
CA ARG A 298 -20.24 -8.47 18.74
C ARG A 298 -20.21 -8.53 17.22
N TYR A 299 -19.01 -8.43 16.66
CA TYR A 299 -18.80 -8.49 15.22
C TYR A 299 -18.45 -9.92 14.80
N TYR A 300 -18.81 -10.30 13.58
CA TYR A 300 -18.36 -11.55 12.98
C TYR A 300 -17.93 -11.35 11.52
N VAL A 301 -17.02 -12.23 11.08
CA VAL A 301 -16.56 -12.32 9.69
C VAL A 301 -16.63 -13.77 9.26
N LEU A 302 -17.42 -14.04 8.23
CA LEU A 302 -17.40 -15.32 7.53
C LEU A 302 -16.38 -15.24 6.39
N ALA A 303 -15.32 -16.06 6.43
CA ALA A 303 -14.35 -16.16 5.36
C ALA A 303 -14.38 -17.55 4.71
N THR A 304 -14.64 -17.59 3.41
CA THR A 304 -14.49 -18.82 2.63
C THR A 304 -13.05 -18.97 2.18
N VAL A 305 -12.52 -20.19 2.14
CA VAL A 305 -11.16 -20.44 1.71
C VAL A 305 -11.18 -21.70 0.84
N ALA A 306 -10.97 -21.51 -0.46
CA ALA A 306 -10.72 -22.59 -1.41
C ALA A 306 -9.37 -22.35 -2.06
N ASP A 307 -8.53 -23.38 -2.16
CA ASP A 307 -7.18 -23.35 -2.76
C ASP A 307 -6.20 -22.30 -2.17
N LEU A 308 -6.48 -21.75 -0.99
CA LEU A 308 -5.60 -20.77 -0.36
C LEU A 308 -4.46 -21.46 0.38
N GLU A 309 -3.25 -20.92 0.24
CA GLU A 309 -2.10 -21.39 1.00
C GLU A 309 -2.31 -21.09 2.49
N VAL A 310 -2.22 -22.13 3.33
CA VAL A 310 -2.47 -22.07 4.78
C VAL A 310 -1.63 -20.98 5.46
N ALA A 311 -0.40 -20.78 4.99
CA ALA A 311 0.49 -19.73 5.48
C ALA A 311 -0.09 -18.31 5.25
N MET A 312 -0.67 -18.03 4.08
CA MET A 312 -1.30 -16.73 3.79
C MET A 312 -2.57 -16.52 4.59
N LEU A 313 -3.39 -17.57 4.75
CA LEU A 313 -4.58 -17.51 5.59
C LEU A 313 -4.21 -17.18 7.05
N ASN A 314 -3.14 -17.79 7.57
CA ASN A 314 -2.68 -17.55 8.92
C ASN A 314 -2.21 -16.08 9.11
N VAL A 315 -1.46 -15.52 8.16
CA VAL A 315 -1.08 -14.10 8.19
C VAL A 315 -2.31 -13.20 8.23
N PHE A 316 -3.29 -13.44 7.36
CA PHE A 316 -4.55 -12.68 7.33
C PHE A 316 -5.29 -12.71 8.67
N LEU A 317 -5.45 -13.90 9.26
CA LEU A 317 -6.17 -14.08 10.51
C LEU A 317 -5.47 -13.41 11.70
N GLN A 318 -4.13 -13.51 11.76
CA GLN A 318 -3.34 -12.87 12.81
C GLN A 318 -3.40 -11.35 12.72
N SER A 319 -3.28 -10.79 11.51
CA SER A 319 -3.46 -9.36 11.26
C SER A 319 -4.86 -8.91 11.69
N TRP A 320 -5.92 -9.62 11.28
CA TRP A 320 -7.29 -9.26 11.64
C TRP A 320 -7.53 -9.25 13.15
N LYS A 321 -7.05 -10.26 13.88
CA LYS A 321 -7.18 -10.33 15.36
C LYS A 321 -6.53 -9.13 16.05
N ARG A 322 -5.41 -8.63 15.50
CA ARG A 322 -4.74 -7.44 16.04
C ARG A 322 -5.63 -6.19 15.92
N TYR A 323 -6.29 -6.01 14.79
CA TYR A 323 -7.15 -4.84 14.53
C TYR A 323 -8.54 -4.94 15.16
N SER A 324 -9.09 -6.15 15.27
CA SER A 324 -10.43 -6.38 15.80
C SER A 324 -10.48 -7.60 16.72
N PRO A 325 -9.92 -7.49 17.94
CA PRO A 325 -9.81 -8.62 18.88
C PRO A 325 -11.16 -9.18 19.34
N HIS A 326 -12.24 -8.42 19.16
CA HIS A 326 -13.60 -8.80 19.51
C HIS A 326 -14.41 -9.36 18.33
N THR A 327 -13.84 -9.40 17.12
CA THR A 327 -14.50 -10.00 15.96
C THR A 327 -14.37 -11.52 16.00
N HIS A 328 -15.51 -12.20 15.91
CA HIS A 328 -15.57 -13.66 15.77
C HIS A 328 -15.35 -14.06 14.31
N ILE A 329 -14.33 -14.88 14.02
CA ILE A 329 -14.00 -15.29 12.65
C ILE A 329 -14.47 -16.72 12.44
N VAL A 330 -15.25 -16.94 11.40
CA VAL A 330 -15.77 -18.23 10.98
C VAL A 330 -15.15 -18.58 9.64
N LEU A 331 -14.38 -19.66 9.60
CA LEU A 331 -13.68 -20.10 8.39
C LEU A 331 -14.38 -21.27 7.75
N TRP A 332 -14.76 -21.11 6.50
CA TRP A 332 -15.34 -22.15 5.69
C TRP A 332 -14.31 -22.72 4.74
N VAL A 333 -13.82 -23.92 5.03
CA VAL A 333 -12.61 -24.46 4.40
C VAL A 333 -12.90 -25.81 3.75
N GLU A 334 -12.28 -26.07 2.59
CA GLU A 334 -12.42 -27.35 1.91
C GLU A 334 -11.90 -28.50 2.79
N ARG A 335 -12.57 -29.67 2.78
CA ARG A 335 -12.24 -30.83 3.64
C ARG A 335 -10.76 -31.21 3.58
N ASN A 336 -10.12 -31.02 2.42
CA ASN A 336 -8.73 -31.40 2.18
C ASN A 336 -7.71 -30.33 2.61
N THR A 337 -8.14 -29.15 3.07
CA THR A 337 -7.23 -28.13 3.58
C THR A 337 -6.86 -28.43 5.04
N THR A 338 -5.58 -28.65 5.27
CA THR A 338 -5.00 -28.78 6.61
C THR A 338 -4.79 -27.40 7.22
N LEU A 339 -5.72 -26.95 8.06
CA LEU A 339 -5.45 -25.84 8.96
C LEU A 339 -4.61 -26.38 10.11
N ALA A 340 -3.33 -26.00 10.17
CA ALA A 340 -2.50 -26.32 11.32
C ALA A 340 -3.07 -25.60 12.56
N ASP A 341 -2.93 -26.22 13.73
CA ASP A 341 -3.51 -25.74 14.98
C ASP A 341 -3.15 -24.28 15.26
N HIS A 342 -4.14 -23.40 15.22
CA HIS A 342 -3.99 -21.98 15.46
C HIS A 342 -4.83 -21.60 16.67
N GLY A 343 -4.19 -21.18 17.77
CA GLY A 343 -4.78 -20.72 19.04
C GLY A 343 -5.62 -19.44 18.94
N VAL A 344 -6.37 -19.29 17.86
CA VAL A 344 -7.44 -18.33 17.65
C VAL A 344 -8.74 -19.12 17.78
N PRO A 345 -9.75 -18.64 18.54
CA PRO A 345 -11.04 -19.31 18.65
C PRO A 345 -11.82 -19.15 17.33
N ILE A 346 -11.40 -19.90 16.32
CA ILE A 346 -11.97 -19.91 14.98
C ILE A 346 -12.90 -21.10 14.90
N GLU A 347 -14.14 -20.85 14.53
CA GLU A 347 -15.05 -21.91 14.14
C GLU A 347 -14.72 -22.31 12.68
N VAL A 348 -14.27 -23.54 12.48
CA VAL A 348 -13.93 -24.07 11.16
C VAL A 348 -15.05 -24.99 10.69
N ILE A 349 -15.67 -24.64 9.57
CA ILE A 349 -16.72 -25.46 8.95
C ILE A 349 -16.16 -26.06 7.67
N ARG A 350 -16.11 -27.40 7.62
CA ARG A 350 -15.53 -28.16 6.50
C ARG A 350 -16.58 -28.58 5.48
N PHE A 351 -16.29 -28.46 4.19
CA PHE A 351 -17.17 -28.91 3.10
C PHE A 351 -16.44 -29.77 2.06
N ALA A 352 -17.16 -30.68 1.39
CA ALA A 352 -16.62 -31.43 0.27
C ALA A 352 -16.75 -30.62 -1.02
N GLN A 353 -15.71 -30.61 -1.85
CA GLN A 353 -15.74 -29.96 -3.16
C GLN A 353 -16.73 -30.68 -4.08
N THR A 354 -17.62 -29.93 -4.72
CA THR A 354 -18.44 -30.45 -5.82
C THR A 354 -17.81 -30.00 -7.15
N GLU A 355 -17.82 -30.85 -8.18
CA GLU A 355 -17.19 -30.57 -9.49
C GLU A 355 -17.75 -29.32 -10.20
N ASN A 356 -18.90 -28.78 -9.78
CA ASN A 356 -19.55 -27.64 -10.43
C ASN A 356 -19.44 -26.35 -9.61
N ILE A 357 -18.54 -25.46 -10.02
CA ILE A 357 -18.24 -24.19 -9.34
C ILE A 357 -19.43 -23.22 -9.23
N LYS A 358 -20.42 -23.30 -10.14
CA LYS A 358 -21.65 -22.50 -10.07
C LYS A 358 -22.58 -23.03 -8.98
N LEU A 359 -22.66 -24.36 -8.83
CA LEU A 359 -23.34 -25.00 -7.70
C LEU A 359 -22.64 -24.68 -6.38
N VAL A 360 -21.30 -24.61 -6.35
CA VAL A 360 -20.54 -24.28 -5.14
C VAL A 360 -20.98 -22.94 -4.54
N LYS A 361 -21.18 -21.86 -5.31
CA LYS A 361 -21.63 -20.57 -4.74
C LYS A 361 -23.05 -20.61 -4.17
N MET A 362 -23.98 -21.26 -4.88
CA MET A 362 -25.38 -21.42 -4.45
C MET A 362 -25.52 -22.35 -3.23
N GLN A 363 -24.80 -23.47 -3.24
CA GLN A 363 -24.74 -24.43 -2.13
C GLN A 363 -24.07 -23.80 -0.91
N ARG A 364 -23.01 -23.01 -1.09
CA ARG A 364 -22.37 -22.24 -0.03
C ARG A 364 -23.37 -21.32 0.66
N TYR A 365 -24.15 -20.54 -0.09
CA TYR A 365 -25.19 -19.68 0.49
C TYR A 365 -26.26 -20.48 1.26
N ALA A 366 -26.77 -21.57 0.68
CA ALA A 366 -27.75 -22.43 1.35
C ALA A 366 -27.20 -23.05 2.64
N LEU A 367 -25.90 -23.37 2.68
CA LEU A 367 -25.19 -23.83 3.87
C LEU A 367 -24.99 -22.70 4.90
N TYR A 368 -24.75 -21.46 4.46
CA TYR A 368 -24.51 -20.32 5.36
C TYR A 368 -25.78 -19.75 5.95
N LYS A 369 -26.90 -19.82 5.23
CA LYS A 369 -28.15 -19.14 5.58
C LYS A 369 -28.61 -19.44 7.03
N PRO A 370 -28.73 -20.71 7.48
CA PRO A 370 -29.17 -21.00 8.84
C PRO A 370 -28.21 -20.45 9.91
N TYR A 371 -26.91 -20.43 9.61
CA TYR A 371 -25.87 -19.96 10.50
C TYR A 371 -25.85 -18.42 10.60
N LEU A 372 -25.97 -17.72 9.47
CA LEU A 372 -26.09 -16.26 9.42
C LEU A 372 -27.36 -15.78 10.15
N GLU A 373 -28.47 -16.48 9.97
CA GLU A 373 -29.73 -16.22 10.69
C GLU A 373 -29.59 -16.45 12.20
N ASP A 374 -28.83 -17.45 12.64
CA ASP A 374 -28.53 -17.68 14.06
C ASP A 374 -27.63 -16.60 14.66
N LEU A 375 -26.58 -16.17 13.97
CA LEU A 375 -25.72 -15.07 14.42
C LEU A 375 -26.50 -13.76 14.57
N LEU A 376 -27.39 -13.45 13.62
CA LEU A 376 -28.28 -12.29 13.69
C LEU A 376 -29.22 -12.39 14.91
N ARG A 377 -29.84 -13.55 15.15
CA ARG A 377 -30.70 -13.76 16.33
C ARG A 377 -29.95 -13.58 17.65
N ARG A 378 -28.65 -13.87 17.68
CA ARG A 378 -27.77 -13.67 18.84
C ARG A 378 -27.28 -12.22 19.00
N GLY A 379 -27.76 -11.29 18.16
CA GLY A 379 -27.44 -9.86 18.26
C GLY A 379 -26.06 -9.49 17.72
N TYR A 380 -25.46 -10.34 16.87
CA TYR A 380 -24.21 -9.99 16.21
C TYR A 380 -24.46 -9.06 15.02
N THR A 381 -23.55 -8.12 14.78
CA THR A 381 -23.56 -7.24 13.60
C THR A 381 -22.31 -7.55 12.79
N GLY A 382 -22.40 -8.07 11.56
CA GLY A 382 -21.21 -8.57 10.87
C GLY A 382 -21.29 -8.61 9.36
N GLY A 383 -20.12 -8.74 8.74
CA GLY A 383 -19.93 -8.79 7.29
C GLY A 383 -19.58 -10.20 6.80
N VAL A 384 -19.81 -10.48 5.53
CA VAL A 384 -19.30 -11.70 4.88
C VAL A 384 -18.11 -11.31 4.00
N VAL A 385 -16.97 -11.95 4.22
CA VAL A 385 -15.77 -11.78 3.38
C VAL A 385 -15.64 -13.03 2.52
N LEU A 386 -16.07 -12.97 1.27
CA LEU A 386 -15.85 -14.08 0.36
C LEU A 386 -14.43 -14.00 -0.17
N ALA A 387 -13.51 -14.72 0.48
CA ALA A 387 -12.20 -14.99 -0.09
C ALA A 387 -12.24 -16.27 -0.94
N ASP A 388 -11.64 -16.20 -2.12
CA ASP A 388 -11.26 -17.35 -2.95
C ASP A 388 -9.77 -17.15 -3.25
N ALA A 389 -9.01 -18.20 -3.57
CA ALA A 389 -7.62 -18.06 -4.03
C ALA A 389 -7.44 -17.09 -5.22
N ARG A 390 -8.53 -16.65 -5.84
CA ARG A 390 -8.58 -15.73 -6.98
C ARG A 390 -8.87 -14.27 -6.64
N ASP A 391 -9.49 -13.95 -5.50
CA ASP A 391 -9.84 -12.58 -5.06
C ASP A 391 -10.17 -12.55 -3.55
N VAL A 392 -9.75 -11.51 -2.84
CA VAL A 392 -10.24 -11.18 -1.49
C VAL A 392 -11.31 -10.11 -1.64
N PHE A 393 -12.59 -10.49 -1.63
CA PHE A 393 -13.68 -9.52 -1.55
C PHE A 393 -14.02 -9.28 -0.08
N VAL A 394 -13.53 -8.15 0.47
CA VAL A 394 -14.08 -7.61 1.71
C VAL A 394 -15.38 -6.89 1.34
N GLN A 395 -16.53 -7.54 1.56
CA GLN A 395 -17.82 -6.87 1.40
C GLN A 395 -18.27 -6.34 2.76
N SER A 396 -18.40 -5.01 2.85
CA SER A 396 -19.15 -4.38 3.93
C SER A 396 -20.64 -4.57 3.67
N ASP A 397 -21.35 -5.00 4.72
CA ASP A 397 -22.77 -5.35 4.77
C ASP A 397 -23.28 -6.32 3.67
N PRO A 398 -23.26 -7.65 3.91
CA PRO A 398 -23.77 -8.66 2.98
C PRO A 398 -25.23 -8.41 2.55
N TRP A 399 -26.02 -7.67 3.32
CA TRP A 399 -27.42 -7.42 3.03
C TRP A 399 -27.66 -6.26 2.04
N GLN A 400 -26.62 -5.49 1.69
CA GLN A 400 -26.70 -4.47 0.64
C GLN A 400 -26.16 -4.95 -0.72
N ASP A 401 -25.57 -6.15 -0.78
CA ASP A 401 -25.09 -6.71 -2.03
C ASP A 401 -26.24 -7.18 -2.91
N THR A 402 -26.28 -6.69 -4.14
CA THR A 402 -27.38 -6.94 -5.09
C THR A 402 -27.45 -8.42 -5.51
N ILE A 403 -26.33 -9.14 -5.53
CA ILE A 403 -26.30 -10.59 -5.83
C ILE A 403 -26.85 -11.37 -4.63
N LEU A 404 -26.49 -11.00 -3.40
CA LEU A 404 -27.05 -11.61 -2.20
C LEU A 404 -28.55 -11.33 -2.06
N GLN A 405 -28.98 -10.10 -2.34
CA GLN A 405 -30.40 -9.73 -2.39
C GLN A 405 -31.16 -10.52 -3.47
N MET A 406 -30.58 -10.73 -4.65
CA MET A 406 -31.16 -11.56 -5.70
C MET A 406 -31.31 -13.03 -5.28
N LEU A 407 -30.33 -13.57 -4.56
CA LEU A 407 -30.37 -14.95 -4.05
C LEU A 407 -31.42 -15.11 -2.93
N VAL A 408 -31.54 -14.12 -2.03
CA VAL A 408 -32.61 -14.08 -1.02
C VAL A 408 -33.99 -14.04 -1.69
N ALA A 409 -34.17 -13.17 -2.69
CA ALA A 409 -35.44 -13.00 -3.39
C ALA A 409 -35.88 -14.25 -4.15
N GLN A 410 -34.97 -15.00 -4.77
CA GLN A 410 -35.30 -16.25 -5.46
C GLN A 410 -35.75 -17.36 -4.51
N VAL A 411 -35.20 -17.41 -3.29
CA VAL A 411 -35.59 -18.41 -2.28
C VAL A 411 -36.92 -18.06 -1.63
N CYS A 412 -37.21 -16.78 -1.39
CA CYS A 412 -38.49 -16.33 -0.84
C CYS A 412 -39.67 -16.44 -1.82
N ASN A 413 -39.40 -16.54 -3.13
CA ASN A 413 -40.43 -16.74 -4.16
C ASN A 413 -40.65 -18.23 -4.54
N ALA A 414 -39.89 -19.15 -3.94
CA ALA A 414 -39.95 -20.59 -4.19
C ALA A 414 -40.56 -21.39 -3.02
N SER A 415 -41.12 -20.70 -2.04
CA SER A 415 -41.86 -21.20 -0.88
C SER A 415 -43.16 -20.42 -0.76
#